data_AF-A0A7W8A505-F1
#
_entry.id   AF-A0A7W8A505-F1
#
_cell.length_a   1.000
_cell.length_b   1.000
_cell.length_c   1.000
_cell.angle_alpha   90.00
_cell.angle_beta   90.00
_cell.angle_gamma   90.00
#
_symmetry.space_group_name_H-M   'P 1'
#
loop_
_entity.id
_entity.type
_entity.pdbx_description
1 polymer ?
#
loop_
_entity_poly.entity_id
_entity_poly.type
_entity_poly.pdbx_seq_one_letter_code
_entity_poly.pdbx_strand_id
1 'polypeptide(L)'
;MAIYRAGEQPGEHTQAEVVLVAGNPYGSRTLVIERDEDASVAYLCAPDGTVHGAVWLANHRKAPGAVDLSRINAGLPPVMPHANTVHPGGRRPLGQLSALWFEEGDGVAVYENDDLLAVIPGWADMSRGMPGYARDAIGETPFAWSLPEALEGLLPRISNARSYWRWRHREGSWPAFQQFVMGHLDRTLGPAGRYWDASGERLPTVGITERPPFGEREFTVLSTVGMSCQRMPTVEQWIDRPRAYSRIELAVATRQDPREVALVLVWLAQYPWHSVTWLGHGHTAQWYHDPSTFPLGADYSGVLMLADPPDFPDMSGFAFGGEAVRWLWLVPVTTAALEEQRQ
;
A
#
# COMPACT_ATOMS: atom_id res chain seq x y z
N MET A 1 -12.43 21.07 2.31
CA MET A 1 -11.91 19.90 3.04
C MET A 1 -13.08 18.93 3.16
N ALA A 2 -13.03 17.79 2.47
CA ALA A 2 -14.10 16.78 2.60
C ALA A 2 -13.90 16.06 3.93
N ILE A 3 -14.89 16.14 4.82
CA ILE A 3 -14.85 15.53 6.15
C ILE A 3 -15.82 14.36 6.11
N TYR A 4 -15.30 13.13 6.25
CA TYR A 4 -16.13 11.97 6.52
C TYR A 4 -16.67 12.05 7.95
N ARG A 5 -17.99 12.01 8.12
CA ARG A 5 -18.62 11.93 9.45
C ARG A 5 -18.92 10.48 9.79
N ALA A 6 -18.06 9.86 10.59
CA ALA A 6 -18.44 8.67 11.32
C ALA A 6 -19.29 9.08 12.55
N GLY A 7 -20.60 8.83 12.51
CA GLY A 7 -21.38 8.61 13.74
C GLY A 7 -22.15 9.78 14.39
N GLU A 8 -22.68 10.74 13.65
CA GLU A 8 -23.68 11.69 14.22
C GLU A 8 -25.13 11.30 13.86
N GLN A 9 -26.02 11.36 14.86
CA GLN A 9 -27.45 11.09 14.71
C GLN A 9 -28.17 12.07 13.76
N PRO A 10 -29.31 11.68 13.15
CA PRO A 10 -29.88 12.36 12.00
C PRO A 10 -30.60 13.65 12.38
N GLY A 11 -30.18 14.76 11.77
CA GLY A 11 -31.03 15.94 11.55
C GLY A 11 -31.52 15.95 10.11
N GLU A 12 -32.77 16.36 9.88
CA GLU A 12 -33.46 16.39 8.58
C GLU A 12 -32.79 17.31 7.55
N HIS A 13 -31.71 16.85 6.92
CA HIS A 13 -31.22 17.35 5.63
C HIS A 13 -30.67 16.14 4.85
N THR A 14 -31.10 16.00 3.60
CA THR A 14 -30.90 14.86 2.67
C THR A 14 -29.56 14.15 2.90
N GLN A 15 -29.57 13.06 3.66
CA GLN A 15 -28.35 12.46 4.20
C GLN A 15 -27.75 11.52 3.14
N ALA A 16 -26.48 11.74 2.79
CA ALA A 16 -25.76 10.83 1.89
C ALA A 16 -25.72 9.42 2.52
N GLU A 17 -26.03 8.41 1.71
CA GLU A 17 -26.01 7.00 2.07
C GLU A 17 -24.68 6.37 1.63
N VAL A 18 -24.09 5.53 2.49
CA VAL A 18 -22.93 4.71 2.13
C VAL A 18 -23.40 3.47 1.36
N VAL A 19 -23.01 3.36 0.09
CA VAL A 19 -23.43 2.27 -0.80
C VAL A 19 -22.37 1.17 -0.99
N LEU A 20 -21.10 1.47 -0.67
CA LEU A 20 -20.03 0.47 -0.61
C LEU A 20 -19.01 0.85 0.46
N VAL A 21 -18.59 -0.14 1.25
CA VAL A 21 -17.39 -0.07 2.08
C VAL A 21 -16.52 -1.28 1.74
N ALA A 22 -15.27 -1.04 1.35
CA ALA A 22 -14.31 -2.10 1.09
C ALA A 22 -12.97 -1.73 1.73
N GLY A 23 -12.50 -2.54 2.68
CA GLY A 23 -11.15 -2.40 3.25
C GLY A 23 -10.08 -2.94 2.30
N ASN A 24 -8.89 -2.36 2.30
CA ASN A 24 -7.75 -2.98 1.65
C ASN A 24 -7.28 -4.20 2.46
N PRO A 25 -6.57 -5.15 1.84
CA PRO A 25 -6.20 -6.38 2.54
C PRO A 25 -5.14 -6.19 3.64
N TYR A 26 -4.55 -5.00 3.74
CA TYR A 26 -3.51 -4.63 4.73
C TYR A 26 -4.06 -3.84 5.94
N GLY A 27 -5.35 -3.48 5.93
CA GLY A 27 -6.00 -2.69 6.98
C GLY A 27 -5.61 -1.20 7.03
N SER A 28 -4.92 -0.68 6.02
CA SER A 28 -4.40 0.69 6.00
C SER A 28 -5.24 1.68 5.20
N ARG A 29 -6.15 1.19 4.34
CA ARG A 29 -7.06 2.02 3.56
C ARG A 29 -8.44 1.40 3.46
N THR A 30 -9.46 2.23 3.36
CA THR A 30 -10.85 1.83 3.10
C THR A 30 -11.42 2.67 1.97
N LEU A 31 -11.96 2.02 0.96
CA LEU A 31 -12.81 2.65 -0.05
C LEU A 31 -14.22 2.80 0.54
N VAL A 32 -14.73 4.02 0.54
CA VAL A 32 -16.11 4.35 0.90
C VAL A 32 -16.76 5.01 -0.30
N ILE A 33 -17.90 4.50 -0.75
CA ILE A 33 -18.70 5.13 -1.80
C ILE A 33 -19.98 5.65 -1.17
N GLU A 34 -20.21 6.94 -1.30
CA GLU A 34 -21.40 7.63 -0.84
C GLU A 34 -22.25 8.08 -2.02
N ARG A 35 -23.55 8.12 -1.79
CA ARG A 35 -24.55 8.56 -2.75
C ARG A 35 -25.62 9.35 -2.04
N ASP A 36 -26.07 10.43 -2.65
CA ASP A 36 -27.35 11.04 -2.33
C ASP A 36 -28.26 11.12 -3.57
N GLU A 37 -29.31 11.94 -3.49
CA GLU A 37 -30.24 12.09 -4.61
C GLU A 37 -29.63 12.75 -5.85
N ASP A 38 -28.51 13.45 -5.72
CA ASP A 38 -27.91 14.29 -6.77
C ASP A 38 -26.62 13.71 -7.34
N ALA A 39 -25.78 13.03 -6.54
CA ALA A 39 -24.50 12.49 -7.00
C ALA A 39 -23.98 11.29 -6.19
N SER A 40 -23.03 10.57 -6.79
CA SER A 40 -22.20 9.54 -6.14
C SER A 40 -20.73 9.93 -6.17
N VAL A 41 -20.02 9.71 -5.07
CA VAL A 41 -18.58 9.96 -4.92
C VAL A 41 -17.91 8.81 -4.17
N ALA A 42 -16.68 8.48 -4.57
CA ALA A 42 -15.82 7.55 -3.88
C ALA A 42 -14.72 8.28 -3.10
N TYR A 43 -14.43 7.80 -1.91
CA TYR A 43 -13.39 8.28 -1.01
C TYR A 43 -12.45 7.14 -0.64
N LEU A 44 -11.15 7.45 -0.63
CA LEU A 44 -10.11 6.57 -0.12
C LEU A 44 -9.67 7.09 1.25
N CYS A 45 -10.10 6.40 2.30
CA CYS A 45 -9.94 6.83 3.69
C CYS A 45 -8.84 6.04 4.41
N ALA A 46 -8.10 6.70 5.29
CA ALA A 46 -7.27 6.06 6.31
C ALA A 46 -8.11 5.61 7.51
N PRO A 47 -7.57 4.77 8.42
CA PRO A 47 -8.30 4.24 9.57
C PRO A 47 -8.80 5.32 10.55
N ASP A 48 -8.16 6.48 10.58
CA ASP A 48 -8.55 7.64 11.39
C ASP A 48 -9.66 8.49 10.74
N GLY A 49 -10.13 8.12 9.54
CA GLY A 49 -11.13 8.84 8.77
C GLY A 49 -10.56 9.89 7.82
N THR A 50 -9.24 10.09 7.77
CA THR A 50 -8.60 11.04 6.85
C THR A 50 -8.80 10.61 5.40
N VAL A 51 -9.32 11.51 4.55
CA VAL A 51 -9.51 11.27 3.11
C VAL A 51 -8.22 11.57 2.36
N HIS A 52 -7.60 10.55 1.78
CA HIS A 52 -6.38 10.68 0.97
C HIS A 52 -6.68 10.93 -0.51
N GLY A 53 -7.74 10.31 -1.03
CA GLY A 53 -8.16 10.46 -2.41
C GLY A 53 -9.68 10.51 -2.51
N ALA A 54 -10.19 11.22 -3.50
CA ALA A 54 -11.61 11.23 -3.82
C ALA A 54 -11.81 11.27 -5.33
N VAL A 55 -12.93 10.75 -5.80
CA VAL A 55 -13.32 10.81 -7.21
C VAL A 55 -14.83 10.86 -7.35
N TRP A 56 -15.32 11.81 -8.12
CA TRP A 56 -16.72 11.86 -8.54
C TRP A 56 -17.04 10.68 -9.46
N LEU A 57 -18.19 10.03 -9.26
CA LEU A 57 -18.59 8.86 -10.04
C LEU A 57 -19.74 9.15 -11.01
N ALA A 58 -20.76 9.86 -10.55
CA ALA A 58 -21.97 10.12 -11.34
C ALA A 58 -22.80 11.28 -10.79
N ASN A 59 -23.53 11.95 -11.68
CA ASN A 59 -24.66 12.81 -11.36
C ASN A 59 -25.94 12.00 -11.54
N HIS A 60 -26.88 12.14 -10.60
CA HIS A 60 -28.21 11.52 -10.65
C HIS A 60 -29.31 12.49 -11.09
N ARG A 61 -29.02 13.79 -11.05
CA ARG A 61 -29.86 14.86 -11.61
C ARG A 61 -29.14 15.63 -12.71
N LYS A 62 -29.88 16.57 -13.31
CA LYS A 62 -29.36 17.47 -14.35
C LYS A 62 -28.13 18.22 -13.82
N ALA A 63 -27.06 18.17 -14.60
CA ALA A 63 -25.79 18.82 -14.27
C ALA A 63 -25.97 20.37 -14.25
N PRO A 64 -25.43 21.07 -13.24
CA PRO A 64 -25.48 22.52 -13.18
C PRO A 64 -24.53 23.14 -14.22
N GLY A 65 -24.74 24.41 -14.54
CA GLY A 65 -23.86 25.14 -15.46
C GLY A 65 -22.46 25.43 -14.88
N ALA A 66 -22.33 25.45 -13.55
CA ALA A 66 -21.11 25.73 -12.82
C ALA A 66 -21.07 24.93 -11.50
N VAL A 67 -19.91 24.94 -10.84
CA VAL A 67 -19.72 24.29 -9.54
C VAL A 67 -20.61 24.93 -8.47
N ASP A 68 -21.34 24.08 -7.73
CA ASP A 68 -22.10 24.51 -6.55
C ASP A 68 -21.22 24.48 -5.30
N LEU A 69 -20.66 25.65 -4.94
CA LEU A 69 -19.84 25.81 -3.75
C LEU A 69 -20.62 25.61 -2.45
N SER A 70 -21.93 25.89 -2.44
CA SER A 70 -22.75 25.75 -1.23
C SER A 70 -22.82 24.29 -0.78
N ARG A 71 -22.97 23.40 -1.75
CA ARG A 71 -22.99 21.95 -1.57
C ARG A 71 -21.66 21.39 -1.08
N ILE A 72 -20.56 21.87 -1.66
CA ILE A 72 -19.20 21.49 -1.24
C ILE A 72 -18.94 21.93 0.20
N ASN A 73 -19.32 23.16 0.55
CA ASN A 73 -19.15 23.69 1.90
C ASN A 73 -20.04 22.98 2.94
N ALA A 74 -21.16 22.40 2.49
CA ALA A 74 -22.02 21.55 3.32
C ALA A 74 -21.49 20.11 3.46
N GLY A 75 -20.38 19.75 2.78
CA GLY A 75 -19.80 18.41 2.83
C GLY A 75 -20.60 17.35 2.05
N LEU A 76 -21.49 17.76 1.14
CA LEU A 76 -22.28 16.85 0.33
C LEU A 76 -21.51 16.40 -0.92
N PRO A 77 -21.83 15.22 -1.50
CA PRO A 77 -21.20 14.71 -2.72
C PRO A 77 -21.26 15.76 -3.86
N PRO A 78 -20.14 16.26 -4.42
CA PRO A 78 -20.18 17.28 -5.47
C PRO A 78 -20.93 16.81 -6.72
N VAL A 79 -21.60 17.74 -7.40
CA VAL A 79 -22.25 17.50 -8.70
C VAL A 79 -21.35 18.05 -9.81
N MET A 80 -21.00 17.22 -10.78
CA MET A 80 -20.15 17.61 -11.91
C MET A 80 -20.88 18.61 -12.82
N PRO A 81 -20.26 19.72 -13.25
CA PRO A 81 -20.88 20.66 -14.19
C PRO A 81 -21.18 20.04 -15.56
N HIS A 82 -22.16 20.62 -16.27
CA HIS A 82 -22.65 20.14 -17.56
C HIS A 82 -21.54 19.92 -18.59
N ALA A 83 -20.55 20.81 -18.64
CA ALA A 83 -19.45 20.72 -19.60
C ALA A 83 -18.46 19.58 -19.31
N ASN A 84 -18.52 18.99 -18.10
CA ASN A 84 -17.50 18.07 -17.58
C ASN A 84 -18.03 16.65 -17.34
N THR A 85 -19.22 16.32 -17.82
CA THR A 85 -19.78 14.97 -17.73
C THR A 85 -20.39 14.52 -19.05
N VAL A 86 -20.23 13.24 -19.37
CA VAL A 86 -20.89 12.61 -20.52
C VAL A 86 -22.41 12.44 -20.33
N HIS A 87 -22.91 12.66 -19.10
CA HIS A 87 -24.34 12.54 -18.75
C HIS A 87 -24.90 13.86 -18.19
N PRO A 88 -25.04 14.92 -19.01
CA PRO A 88 -25.53 16.23 -18.54
C PRO A 88 -26.98 16.21 -18.02
N GLY A 89 -27.80 15.24 -18.45
CA GLY A 89 -29.15 15.01 -17.91
C GLY A 89 -29.18 14.28 -16.58
N GLY A 90 -28.03 13.84 -16.06
CA GLY A 90 -27.93 12.84 -15.00
C GLY A 90 -28.12 11.42 -15.53
N ARG A 91 -27.76 10.44 -14.71
CA ARG A 91 -27.98 9.02 -14.97
C ARG A 91 -28.64 8.33 -13.79
N ARG A 92 -29.20 7.15 -14.03
CA ARG A 92 -29.77 6.33 -12.95
C ARG A 92 -28.71 6.07 -11.86
N PRO A 93 -29.14 5.79 -10.61
CA PRO A 93 -28.23 5.34 -9.57
C PRO A 93 -27.33 4.20 -10.05
N LEU A 94 -26.10 4.17 -9.53
CA LEU A 94 -25.11 3.17 -9.90
C LEU A 94 -25.62 1.75 -9.62
N GLY A 95 -25.21 0.80 -10.46
CA GLY A 95 -25.50 -0.62 -10.32
C GLY A 95 -24.71 -1.30 -9.20
N GLN A 96 -24.41 -2.59 -9.37
CA GLN A 96 -23.62 -3.32 -8.38
C GLN A 96 -22.17 -2.85 -8.42
N LEU A 97 -21.66 -2.42 -7.26
CA LEU A 97 -20.29 -1.90 -7.13
C LEU A 97 -19.35 -2.97 -6.57
N SER A 98 -18.13 -2.99 -7.08
CA SER A 98 -17.03 -3.81 -6.53
C SER A 98 -15.70 -3.08 -6.62
N ALA A 99 -14.75 -3.51 -5.78
CA ALA A 99 -13.42 -2.90 -5.67
C ALA A 99 -12.33 -3.89 -6.09
N LEU A 100 -11.33 -3.39 -6.81
CA LEU A 100 -10.07 -4.06 -7.09
C LEU A 100 -8.94 -3.19 -6.53
N TRP A 101 -8.37 -3.61 -5.40
CA TRP A 101 -7.20 -2.98 -4.83
C TRP A 101 -5.97 -3.19 -5.70
N PHE A 102 -5.12 -2.19 -5.80
CA PHE A 102 -3.77 -2.37 -6.35
C PHE A 102 -2.93 -3.25 -5.41
N GLU A 103 -1.88 -3.85 -5.95
CA GLU A 103 -1.02 -4.79 -5.20
C GLU A 103 -0.40 -4.12 -3.97
N GLU A 104 0.01 -2.87 -4.13
CA GLU A 104 0.55 -2.00 -3.10
C GLU A 104 -0.49 -1.68 -2.01
N GLY A 105 -1.79 -1.72 -2.34
CA GLY A 105 -2.90 -1.46 -1.43
C GLY A 105 -3.16 0.03 -1.12
N ASP A 106 -2.45 0.93 -1.79
CA ASP A 106 -2.61 2.39 -1.66
C ASP A 106 -3.46 3.00 -2.79
N GLY A 107 -3.82 2.23 -3.82
CA GLY A 107 -4.76 2.61 -4.87
C GLY A 107 -5.85 1.56 -5.12
N VAL A 108 -6.95 1.98 -5.74
CA VAL A 108 -8.13 1.14 -5.96
C VAL A 108 -8.84 1.48 -7.27
N ALA A 109 -9.26 0.44 -7.99
CA ALA A 109 -10.18 0.55 -9.12
C ALA A 109 -11.60 0.14 -8.67
N VAL A 110 -12.59 0.90 -9.10
CA VAL A 110 -14.01 0.69 -8.83
C VAL A 110 -14.69 0.20 -10.09
N TYR A 111 -15.51 -0.84 -9.97
CA TYR A 111 -16.29 -1.41 -11.05
C TYR A 111 -17.78 -1.25 -10.78
N GLU A 112 -18.54 -1.02 -11.84
CA GLU A 112 -20.00 -1.08 -11.86
C GLU A 112 -20.42 -2.21 -12.81
N ASN A 113 -21.05 -3.26 -12.28
CA ASN A 113 -21.46 -4.44 -13.07
C ASN A 113 -20.32 -5.00 -13.96
N ASP A 114 -19.13 -5.15 -13.38
CA ASP A 114 -17.88 -5.58 -14.05
C ASP A 114 -17.27 -4.60 -15.08
N ASP A 115 -17.89 -3.45 -15.34
CA ASP A 115 -17.30 -2.38 -16.14
C ASP A 115 -16.51 -1.41 -15.26
N LEU A 116 -15.31 -1.03 -15.69
CA LEU A 116 -14.46 -0.09 -14.94
C LEU A 116 -15.16 1.27 -14.86
N LEU A 117 -15.41 1.72 -13.63
CA LEU A 117 -16.11 2.98 -13.32
C LEU A 117 -15.13 4.09 -12.96
N ALA A 118 -14.18 3.80 -12.07
CA ALA A 118 -13.23 4.80 -11.59
C ALA A 118 -11.93 4.18 -11.09
N VAL A 119 -10.90 5.01 -10.92
CA VAL A 119 -9.61 4.66 -10.33
C VAL A 119 -9.17 5.77 -9.39
N ILE A 120 -8.89 5.44 -8.12
CA ILE A 120 -8.17 6.31 -7.20
C ILE A 120 -6.75 5.74 -7.08
N PRO A 121 -5.73 6.34 -7.73
CA PRO A 121 -4.36 5.85 -7.64
C PRO A 121 -3.72 6.18 -6.29
N GLY A 122 -2.60 5.53 -5.95
CA GLY A 122 -1.86 5.79 -4.71
C GLY A 122 -1.21 7.18 -4.64
N TRP A 123 -1.09 7.88 -5.77
CA TRP A 123 -0.63 9.28 -5.85
C TRP A 123 -1.78 10.30 -5.92
N ALA A 124 -3.04 9.87 -5.74
CA ALA A 124 -4.13 10.82 -5.60
C ALA A 124 -3.87 11.73 -4.39
N ASP A 125 -4.03 13.03 -4.59
CA ASP A 125 -3.76 14.05 -3.58
C ASP A 125 -4.74 15.21 -3.76
N MET A 126 -5.77 15.22 -2.92
CA MET A 126 -6.80 16.25 -2.94
C MET A 126 -6.24 17.64 -2.58
N SER A 127 -5.14 17.72 -1.83
CA SER A 127 -4.51 18.99 -1.47
C SER A 127 -3.77 19.63 -2.65
N ARG A 128 -3.31 18.81 -3.59
CA ARG A 128 -2.64 19.22 -4.83
C ARG A 128 -3.58 19.29 -6.04
N GLY A 129 -4.88 19.08 -5.83
CA GLY A 129 -5.87 19.08 -6.91
C GLY A 129 -5.74 17.89 -7.86
N MET A 130 -5.26 16.75 -7.35
CA MET A 130 -5.08 15.50 -8.09
C MET A 130 -6.13 14.47 -7.63
N PRO A 131 -7.39 14.56 -8.08
CA PRO A 131 -8.42 13.58 -7.77
C PRO A 131 -8.17 12.24 -8.48
N GLY A 132 -9.04 11.27 -8.25
CA GLY A 132 -9.07 10.07 -9.07
C GLY A 132 -9.63 10.31 -10.49
N TYR A 133 -9.67 9.22 -11.25
CA TYR A 133 -10.15 9.18 -12.62
C TYR A 133 -11.53 8.53 -12.69
N ALA A 134 -12.46 9.10 -13.45
CA ALA A 134 -13.82 8.58 -13.60
C ALA A 134 -14.20 8.37 -15.06
N ARG A 135 -14.91 7.27 -15.34
CA ARG A 135 -15.38 6.90 -16.69
C ARG A 135 -16.22 7.99 -17.33
N ASP A 136 -17.08 8.61 -16.53
CA ASP A 136 -18.12 9.51 -17.02
C ASP A 136 -17.71 11.01 -16.95
N ALA A 137 -16.45 11.29 -16.57
CA ALA A 137 -15.88 12.63 -16.52
C ALA A 137 -15.29 13.06 -17.87
N ILE A 138 -15.34 14.36 -18.16
CA ILE A 138 -14.74 14.96 -19.37
C ILE A 138 -13.66 15.95 -18.94
N GLY A 139 -12.45 15.76 -19.47
CA GLY A 139 -11.27 16.55 -19.15
C GLY A 139 -10.82 16.42 -17.69
N GLU A 140 -10.15 17.46 -17.21
CA GLU A 140 -9.64 17.53 -15.85
C GLU A 140 -10.45 18.53 -15.02
N THR A 141 -10.95 18.08 -13.88
CA THR A 141 -11.66 18.93 -12.91
C THR A 141 -11.14 18.68 -11.49
N PRO A 142 -11.48 19.54 -10.51
CA PRO A 142 -11.17 19.27 -9.11
C PRO A 142 -11.86 18.02 -8.51
N PHE A 143 -12.88 17.45 -9.17
CA PHE A 143 -13.65 16.32 -8.63
C PHE A 143 -13.26 14.97 -9.25
N ALA A 144 -12.86 14.98 -10.51
CA ALA A 144 -12.41 13.81 -11.25
C ALA A 144 -11.66 14.23 -12.51
N TRP A 145 -10.71 13.40 -12.92
CA TRP A 145 -10.11 13.45 -14.26
C TRP A 145 -10.73 12.39 -15.17
N SER A 146 -10.70 12.63 -16.48
CA SER A 146 -11.21 11.71 -17.50
C SER A 146 -10.47 10.38 -17.46
N LEU A 147 -11.16 9.31 -17.05
CA LEU A 147 -10.59 7.96 -17.11
C LEU A 147 -10.31 7.50 -18.55
N PRO A 148 -11.18 7.74 -19.56
CA PRO A 148 -10.89 7.34 -20.93
C PRO A 148 -9.57 7.91 -21.47
N GLU A 149 -9.22 9.15 -21.10
CA GLU A 149 -7.95 9.80 -21.51
C GLU A 149 -6.73 9.19 -20.81
N ALA A 150 -6.86 8.77 -19.55
CA ALA A 150 -5.78 8.17 -18.77
C ALA A 150 -5.71 6.64 -18.87
N LEU A 151 -6.68 6.00 -19.53
CA LEU A 151 -6.88 4.55 -19.46
C LEU A 151 -5.67 3.77 -19.96
N GLU A 152 -5.04 4.22 -21.05
CA GLU A 152 -3.84 3.56 -21.61
C GLU A 152 -2.72 3.40 -20.57
N GLY A 153 -2.47 4.45 -19.77
CA GLY A 153 -1.46 4.43 -18.71
C GLY A 153 -1.87 3.62 -17.47
N LEU A 154 -3.17 3.54 -17.18
CA LEU A 154 -3.70 2.86 -15.99
C LEU A 154 -3.96 1.36 -16.21
N LEU A 155 -4.27 0.94 -17.44
CA LEU A 155 -4.59 -0.44 -17.80
C LEU A 155 -3.54 -1.47 -17.34
N PRO A 156 -2.22 -1.23 -17.49
CA PRO A 156 -1.22 -2.16 -17.00
C PRO A 156 -1.31 -2.37 -15.49
N ARG A 157 -1.60 -1.31 -14.71
CA ARG A 157 -1.70 -1.38 -13.25
C ARG A 157 -2.89 -2.20 -12.81
N ILE A 158 -4.05 -1.94 -13.42
CA ILE A 158 -5.30 -2.67 -13.17
C ILE A 158 -5.14 -4.16 -13.53
N SER A 159 -4.50 -4.45 -14.66
CA SER A 159 -4.25 -5.82 -15.11
C SER A 159 -3.29 -6.57 -14.19
N ASN A 160 -2.23 -5.89 -13.73
CA ASN A 160 -1.28 -6.44 -12.76
C ASN A 160 -1.96 -6.73 -11.42
N ALA A 161 -2.75 -5.78 -10.90
CA ALA A 161 -3.50 -5.96 -9.66
C ALA A 161 -4.42 -7.18 -9.71
N ARG A 162 -5.19 -7.34 -10.81
CA ARG A 162 -6.06 -8.51 -11.01
C ARG A 162 -5.27 -9.82 -11.05
N SER A 163 -4.14 -9.82 -11.74
CA SER A 163 -3.28 -10.99 -11.86
C SER A 163 -2.64 -11.36 -10.51
N TYR A 164 -2.17 -10.36 -9.78
CA TYR A 164 -1.61 -10.50 -8.44
C TYR A 164 -2.62 -11.12 -7.48
N TRP A 165 -3.82 -10.54 -7.35
CA TRP A 165 -4.83 -11.08 -6.43
C TRP A 165 -5.32 -12.47 -6.85
N ARG A 166 -5.43 -12.75 -8.16
CA ARG A 166 -5.73 -14.11 -8.62
C ARG A 166 -4.65 -15.11 -8.20
N TRP A 167 -3.38 -14.73 -8.33
CA TRP A 167 -2.28 -15.56 -7.83
C TRP A 167 -2.35 -15.70 -6.29
N ARG A 168 -2.55 -14.60 -5.56
CA ARG A 168 -2.55 -14.58 -4.09
C ARG A 168 -3.63 -15.48 -3.48
N HIS A 169 -4.82 -15.51 -4.08
CA HIS A 169 -5.94 -16.31 -3.61
C HIS A 169 -5.93 -17.76 -4.13
N ARG A 170 -5.03 -18.09 -5.06
CA ARG A 170 -4.92 -19.46 -5.57
C ARG A 170 -4.30 -20.37 -4.50
N GLU A 171 -4.93 -21.53 -4.29
CA GLU A 171 -4.40 -22.57 -3.41
C GLU A 171 -2.99 -22.98 -3.82
N GLY A 172 -2.10 -23.13 -2.84
CA GLY A 172 -0.71 -23.53 -3.06
C GLY A 172 0.24 -22.41 -3.50
N SER A 173 -0.25 -21.19 -3.79
CA SER A 173 0.62 -20.07 -4.20
C SER A 173 1.67 -19.71 -3.15
N TRP A 174 1.27 -19.66 -1.87
CA TRP A 174 2.20 -19.38 -0.77
C TRP A 174 3.24 -20.50 -0.57
N PRO A 175 2.87 -21.78 -0.41
CA PRO A 175 3.85 -22.87 -0.33
C PRO A 175 4.82 -22.91 -1.50
N ALA A 176 4.35 -22.66 -2.73
CA ALA A 176 5.20 -22.62 -3.92
C ALA A 176 6.21 -21.46 -3.86
N PHE A 177 5.77 -20.27 -3.47
CA PHE A 177 6.67 -19.13 -3.25
C PHE A 177 7.70 -19.43 -2.16
N GLN A 178 7.24 -19.94 -1.01
CA GLN A 178 8.09 -20.28 0.12
C GLN A 178 9.17 -21.31 -0.28
N GLN A 179 8.82 -22.33 -1.07
CA GLN A 179 9.79 -23.29 -1.58
C GLN A 179 10.87 -22.61 -2.46
N PHE A 180 10.46 -21.68 -3.34
CA PHE A 180 11.39 -21.01 -4.26
C PHE A 180 12.39 -20.11 -3.52
N VAL A 181 11.91 -19.28 -2.59
CA VAL A 181 12.79 -18.42 -1.78
C VAL A 181 13.66 -19.21 -0.81
N MET A 182 13.15 -20.30 -0.22
CA MET A 182 13.97 -21.15 0.64
C MET A 182 15.09 -21.83 -0.15
N GLY A 183 14.82 -22.30 -1.37
CA GLY A 183 15.86 -22.86 -2.24
C GLY A 183 16.90 -21.83 -2.70
N HIS A 184 16.51 -20.56 -2.86
CA HIS A 184 17.45 -19.45 -3.07
C HIS A 184 18.38 -19.29 -1.86
N LEU A 185 17.79 -19.15 -0.69
CA LEU A 185 18.51 -18.98 0.57
C LEU A 185 19.41 -20.19 0.92
N ASP A 186 19.00 -21.41 0.58
CA ASP A 186 19.84 -22.60 0.77
C ASP A 186 21.14 -22.52 -0.02
N ARG A 187 21.10 -22.03 -1.26
CA ARG A 187 22.28 -21.85 -2.11
C ARG A 187 23.17 -20.71 -1.63
N THR A 188 22.56 -19.64 -1.14
CA THR A 188 23.28 -18.42 -0.76
C THR A 188 23.85 -18.46 0.66
N LEU A 189 23.07 -18.97 1.62
CA LEU A 189 23.38 -18.91 3.05
C LEU A 189 23.61 -20.29 3.68
N GLY A 190 23.25 -21.37 2.99
CA GLY A 190 23.30 -22.73 3.54
C GLY A 190 22.00 -23.15 4.23
N PRO A 191 22.02 -24.27 4.96
CA PRO A 191 20.82 -24.95 5.46
C PRO A 191 19.99 -24.08 6.41
N ALA A 192 18.68 -24.34 6.44
CA ALA A 192 17.75 -23.64 7.32
C ALA A 192 17.87 -24.13 8.77
N GLY A 193 17.74 -23.19 9.71
CA GLY A 193 17.47 -23.45 11.12
C GLY A 193 15.98 -23.36 11.41
N ARG A 194 15.60 -22.51 12.38
CA ARG A 194 14.20 -22.24 12.72
C ARG A 194 13.47 -21.42 11.65
N TYR A 195 12.15 -21.56 11.65
CA TYR A 195 11.23 -20.74 10.87
C TYR A 195 10.10 -20.27 11.79
N TRP A 196 9.75 -19.00 11.71
CA TRP A 196 8.66 -18.38 12.47
C TRP A 196 7.66 -17.74 11.52
N ASP A 197 6.38 -17.83 11.88
CA ASP A 197 5.33 -17.05 11.22
C ASP A 197 5.27 -15.64 11.85
N ALA A 198 5.40 -14.60 11.03
CA ALA A 198 5.31 -13.20 11.43
C ALA A 198 4.05 -12.52 10.85
N SER A 199 3.16 -13.26 10.19
CA SER A 199 1.97 -12.74 9.50
C SER A 199 0.86 -12.32 10.46
N GLY A 200 0.67 -13.10 11.54
CA GLY A 200 -0.59 -13.10 12.28
C GLY A 200 -1.77 -13.40 11.34
N GLU A 201 -2.89 -12.69 11.53
CA GLU A 201 -4.10 -12.84 10.71
C GLU A 201 -4.18 -11.85 9.53
N ARG A 202 -3.17 -10.99 9.34
CA ARG A 202 -3.20 -9.90 8.35
C ARG A 202 -2.20 -10.13 7.22
N LEU A 203 -2.51 -9.52 6.08
CA LEU A 203 -1.52 -9.39 5.01
C LEU A 203 -0.55 -8.24 5.33
N PRO A 204 0.68 -8.30 4.82
CA PRO A 204 1.24 -9.43 4.05
C PRO A 204 1.54 -10.67 4.90
N THR A 205 1.39 -11.85 4.29
CA THR A 205 1.97 -13.10 4.84
C THR A 205 3.48 -12.99 4.82
N VAL A 206 4.11 -13.09 5.99
CA VAL A 206 5.56 -13.03 6.14
C VAL A 206 6.00 -14.09 7.14
N GLY A 207 7.02 -14.85 6.78
CA GLY A 207 7.77 -15.67 7.73
C GLY A 207 9.16 -15.08 7.98
N ILE A 208 9.80 -15.57 9.03
CA ILE A 208 11.20 -15.28 9.36
C ILE A 208 11.93 -16.61 9.35
N THR A 209 13.06 -16.67 8.65
CA THR A 209 13.90 -17.87 8.58
C THR A 209 15.27 -17.60 9.17
N GLU A 210 15.77 -18.58 9.91
CA GLU A 210 17.10 -18.60 10.49
C GLU A 210 18.06 -19.37 9.58
N ARG A 211 19.24 -18.80 9.36
CA ARG A 211 20.37 -19.44 8.67
C ARG A 211 21.56 -19.45 9.62
N PRO A 212 21.76 -20.55 10.36
CA PRO A 212 22.87 -20.70 11.30
C PRO A 212 24.24 -20.49 10.63
N PRO A 213 25.33 -20.35 11.41
CA PRO A 213 26.69 -20.36 10.89
C PRO A 213 26.92 -21.54 9.94
N PHE A 214 27.51 -21.27 8.78
CA PHE A 214 27.72 -22.26 7.73
C PHE A 214 28.95 -21.89 6.87
N GLY A 215 29.79 -22.88 6.57
CA GLY A 215 31.08 -22.63 5.93
C GLY A 215 31.98 -21.76 6.81
N GLU A 216 32.54 -20.69 6.25
CA GLU A 216 33.40 -19.73 6.95
C GLU A 216 32.61 -18.64 7.70
N ARG A 217 31.28 -18.57 7.52
CA ARG A 217 30.44 -17.57 8.18
C ARG A 217 30.18 -17.96 9.64
N GLU A 218 30.68 -17.14 10.58
CA GLU A 218 30.59 -17.37 12.03
C GLU A 218 29.35 -16.76 12.73
N PHE A 219 28.40 -16.22 11.97
CA PHE A 219 27.20 -15.57 12.51
C PHE A 219 25.93 -16.13 11.90
N THR A 220 24.83 -16.02 12.61
CA THR A 220 23.49 -16.36 12.11
C THR A 220 22.97 -15.21 11.25
N VAL A 221 22.28 -15.55 10.15
CA VAL A 221 21.48 -14.60 9.37
C VAL A 221 20.01 -14.92 9.60
N LEU A 222 19.24 -13.92 10.01
CA LEU A 222 17.79 -13.97 9.98
C LEU A 222 17.31 -13.18 8.77
N SER A 223 16.28 -13.66 8.09
CA SER A 223 15.66 -12.90 7.02
C SER A 223 14.16 -13.09 6.96
N THR A 224 13.46 -12.08 6.45
CA THR A 224 12.06 -12.24 6.09
C THR A 224 11.93 -13.15 4.86
N VAL A 225 10.75 -13.74 4.75
CA VAL A 225 10.28 -14.53 3.62
C VAL A 225 8.85 -14.07 3.36
N GLY A 226 8.59 -13.45 2.21
CA GLY A 226 7.23 -13.13 1.77
C GLY A 226 6.92 -11.64 1.74
N MET A 227 7.78 -10.75 2.24
CA MET A 227 7.60 -9.31 2.01
C MET A 227 7.58 -9.01 0.51
N SER A 228 8.44 -9.67 -0.25
CA SER A 228 8.59 -9.49 -1.69
C SER A 228 7.42 -10.02 -2.53
N CYS A 229 6.51 -10.81 -1.93
CA CYS A 229 5.28 -11.26 -2.60
C CYS A 229 4.42 -10.08 -3.05
N GLN A 230 4.49 -8.93 -2.38
CA GLN A 230 3.74 -7.73 -2.75
C GLN A 230 4.71 -6.56 -2.91
N ARG A 231 4.36 -5.63 -3.79
CA ARG A 231 5.05 -4.35 -3.90
C ARG A 231 4.76 -3.46 -2.70
N MET A 232 5.76 -2.71 -2.26
CA MET A 232 5.59 -1.68 -1.23
C MET A 232 4.85 -0.46 -1.79
N PRO A 233 3.99 0.19 -0.98
CA PRO A 233 3.31 1.45 -1.31
C PRO A 233 4.26 2.59 -1.67
N THR A 234 3.74 3.60 -2.37
CA THR A 234 4.36 4.93 -2.55
C THR A 234 5.72 5.03 -3.26
N VAL A 235 6.41 3.92 -3.56
CA VAL A 235 7.77 3.92 -4.16
C VAL A 235 7.85 4.78 -5.42
N GLU A 236 6.81 4.74 -6.25
CA GLU A 236 6.75 5.48 -7.52
C GLU A 236 6.64 7.00 -7.39
N GLN A 237 6.27 7.50 -6.22
CA GLN A 237 6.24 8.94 -5.96
C GLN A 237 7.65 9.49 -5.73
N TRP A 238 8.62 8.60 -5.44
CA TRP A 238 9.98 8.96 -5.06
C TRP A 238 11.05 8.46 -6.04
N ILE A 239 10.75 7.42 -6.81
CA ILE A 239 11.74 6.72 -7.65
C ILE A 239 11.22 6.57 -9.09
N ASP A 240 11.98 7.05 -10.07
CA ASP A 240 11.65 6.97 -11.51
C ASP A 240 11.49 5.53 -12.04
N ARG A 241 12.18 4.57 -11.41
CA ARG A 241 12.15 3.13 -11.76
C ARG A 241 11.62 2.29 -10.60
N PRO A 242 10.33 2.44 -10.22
CA PRO A 242 9.81 1.88 -8.98
C PRO A 242 9.88 0.35 -8.92
N ARG A 243 9.75 -0.33 -10.06
CA ARG A 243 9.83 -1.79 -10.15
C ARG A 243 11.13 -2.37 -9.57
N ALA A 244 12.24 -1.64 -9.67
CA ALA A 244 13.53 -2.09 -9.14
C ALA A 244 13.66 -1.95 -7.61
N TYR A 245 12.71 -1.27 -6.95
CA TYR A 245 12.76 -0.94 -5.52
C TYR A 245 11.51 -1.38 -4.76
N SER A 246 10.47 -1.79 -5.49
CA SER A 246 9.15 -2.11 -4.93
C SER A 246 9.09 -3.44 -4.17
N ARG A 247 10.00 -4.38 -4.43
CA ARG A 247 10.02 -5.71 -3.79
C ARG A 247 11.28 -5.88 -2.97
N ILE A 248 11.10 -6.08 -1.68
CA ILE A 248 12.21 -6.28 -0.76
C ILE A 248 12.00 -7.49 0.14
N GLU A 249 13.09 -7.99 0.70
CA GLU A 249 13.13 -8.74 1.94
C GLU A 249 14.09 -8.02 2.90
N LEU A 250 13.93 -8.24 4.21
CA LEU A 250 14.83 -7.72 5.23
C LEU A 250 15.75 -8.84 5.71
N ALA A 251 16.99 -8.48 6.06
CA ALA A 251 17.97 -9.40 6.63
C ALA A 251 18.72 -8.77 7.80
N VAL A 252 19.15 -9.58 8.76
CA VAL A 252 19.97 -9.14 9.88
C VAL A 252 20.96 -10.25 10.25
N ALA A 253 22.22 -9.87 10.48
CA ALA A 253 23.25 -10.77 10.99
C ALA A 253 23.36 -10.64 12.51
N THR A 254 23.54 -11.76 13.21
CA THR A 254 23.69 -11.74 14.66
C THR A 254 24.55 -12.89 15.20
N ARG A 255 25.23 -12.63 16.32
CA ARG A 255 25.84 -13.63 17.20
C ARG A 255 25.07 -13.80 18.53
N GLN A 256 24.00 -13.02 18.72
CA GLN A 256 23.09 -13.09 19.87
C GLN A 256 22.02 -14.19 19.66
N ASP A 257 21.09 -14.38 20.61
CA ASP A 257 19.97 -15.31 20.42
C ASP A 257 19.09 -14.85 19.24
N PRO A 258 18.95 -15.66 18.17
CA PRO A 258 18.12 -15.31 17.02
C PRO A 258 16.63 -15.09 17.37
N ARG A 259 16.13 -15.60 18.52
CA ARG A 259 14.74 -15.37 18.96
C ARG A 259 14.48 -13.91 19.30
N GLU A 260 15.43 -13.28 19.98
CA GLU A 260 15.31 -11.87 20.38
C GLU A 260 15.45 -10.99 19.14
N VAL A 261 16.48 -11.23 18.33
CA VAL A 261 16.73 -10.45 17.11
C VAL A 261 15.59 -10.57 16.09
N ALA A 262 14.89 -11.70 16.02
CA ALA A 262 13.72 -11.85 15.15
C ALA A 262 12.64 -10.77 15.38
N LEU A 263 12.55 -10.20 16.59
CA LEU A 263 11.60 -9.14 16.91
C LEU A 263 11.81 -7.87 16.08
N VAL A 264 13.03 -7.57 15.64
CA VAL A 264 13.28 -6.42 14.73
C VAL A 264 12.66 -6.65 13.36
N LEU A 265 12.66 -7.90 12.88
CA LEU A 265 12.02 -8.27 11.62
C LEU A 265 10.51 -8.30 11.77
N VAL A 266 9.97 -8.83 12.88
CA VAL A 266 8.52 -8.80 13.18
C VAL A 266 8.01 -7.36 13.15
N TRP A 267 8.75 -6.42 13.73
CA TRP A 267 8.38 -5.00 13.75
C TRP A 267 8.29 -4.38 12.35
N LEU A 268 9.25 -4.64 11.48
CA LEU A 268 9.35 -3.99 10.17
C LEU A 268 8.67 -4.75 9.02
N ALA A 269 8.43 -6.05 9.18
CA ALA A 269 7.98 -6.96 8.12
C ALA A 269 6.66 -6.53 7.45
N GLN A 270 5.73 -5.96 8.22
CA GLN A 270 4.43 -5.52 7.69
C GLN A 270 4.28 -4.00 7.67
N TYR A 271 5.26 -3.27 8.21
CA TYR A 271 5.22 -1.82 8.39
C TYR A 271 4.95 -1.04 7.08
N PRO A 272 5.56 -1.37 5.92
CA PRO A 272 5.32 -0.62 4.68
C PRO A 272 3.84 -0.51 4.31
N TRP A 273 3.10 -1.62 4.42
CA TRP A 273 1.70 -1.68 4.00
C TRP A 273 0.74 -1.10 5.03
N HIS A 274 1.04 -1.27 6.32
CA HIS A 274 0.22 -0.70 7.40
C HIS A 274 0.35 0.83 7.47
N SER A 275 1.56 1.35 7.24
CA SER A 275 1.86 2.78 7.32
C SER A 275 1.81 3.48 5.96
N VAL A 276 1.53 2.75 4.88
CA VAL A 276 1.51 3.25 3.49
C VAL A 276 2.79 4.01 3.16
N THR A 277 3.90 3.28 3.24
CA THR A 277 5.26 3.78 3.05
C THR A 277 6.15 2.71 2.42
N TRP A 278 7.43 3.00 2.23
CA TRP A 278 8.40 2.05 1.69
C TRP A 278 9.72 2.11 2.45
N LEU A 279 10.43 0.98 2.38
CA LEU A 279 11.76 0.83 2.97
C LEU A 279 12.79 0.74 1.84
N GLY A 280 13.88 1.48 1.98
CA GLY A 280 14.88 1.66 0.94
C GLY A 280 16.29 1.65 1.49
N HIS A 281 17.26 1.50 0.58
CA HIS A 281 18.66 1.72 0.93
C HIS A 281 18.86 3.15 1.46
N GLY A 282 19.59 3.27 2.58
CA GLY A 282 19.85 4.53 3.26
C GLY A 282 18.72 4.97 4.21
N HIS A 283 17.56 4.32 4.19
CA HIS A 283 16.49 4.65 5.13
C HIS A 283 16.85 4.18 6.54
N THR A 284 16.39 4.94 7.53
CA THR A 284 16.50 4.59 8.94
C THR A 284 15.13 4.33 9.55
N ALA A 285 15.08 3.47 10.57
CA ALA A 285 13.89 3.27 11.38
C ALA A 285 14.28 3.29 12.86
N GLN A 286 13.66 4.20 13.61
CA GLN A 286 13.84 4.31 15.06
C GLN A 286 12.91 3.32 15.78
N TRP A 287 13.45 2.59 16.76
CA TRP A 287 12.68 1.69 17.61
C TRP A 287 11.57 2.48 18.33
N TYR A 288 10.36 1.95 18.28
CA TYR A 288 9.16 2.65 18.75
C TYR A 288 8.96 2.58 20.27
N HIS A 289 9.70 1.72 20.97
CA HIS A 289 9.72 1.62 22.42
C HIS A 289 10.96 2.31 23.01
N ASP A 290 11.14 2.16 24.33
CA ASP A 290 12.36 2.58 25.03
C ASP A 290 13.61 1.98 24.35
N PRO A 291 14.62 2.79 23.96
CA PRO A 291 15.85 2.29 23.33
C PRO A 291 16.54 1.16 24.10
N SER A 292 16.46 1.12 25.43
CA SER A 292 17.05 0.05 26.24
C SER A 292 16.42 -1.33 25.98
N THR A 293 15.26 -1.37 25.35
CA THR A 293 14.55 -2.60 24.95
C THR A 293 14.84 -3.04 23.53
N PHE A 294 15.77 -2.37 22.83
CA PHE A 294 16.03 -2.66 21.43
C PHE A 294 16.62 -4.07 21.24
N PRO A 295 16.06 -4.90 20.32
CA PRO A 295 16.42 -6.32 20.24
C PRO A 295 17.86 -6.67 19.86
N LEU A 296 18.64 -5.70 19.34
CA LEU A 296 20.05 -5.91 18.98
C LEU A 296 21.03 -5.38 20.05
N GLY A 297 20.51 -4.83 21.16
CA GLY A 297 21.29 -4.32 22.29
C GLY A 297 20.89 -2.90 22.69
N ALA A 298 21.00 -2.61 23.99
CA ALA A 298 20.57 -1.36 24.61
C ALA A 298 21.35 -0.11 24.16
N ASP A 299 22.52 -0.29 23.54
CA ASP A 299 23.34 0.82 23.00
C ASP A 299 22.79 1.37 21.68
N TYR A 300 21.83 0.67 21.08
CA TYR A 300 21.24 1.03 19.79
C TYR A 300 19.78 1.48 19.96
N SER A 301 19.29 2.27 19.02
CA SER A 301 17.93 2.83 19.07
C SER A 301 17.15 2.64 17.78
N GLY A 302 17.70 1.88 16.83
CA GLY A 302 17.10 1.70 15.53
C GLY A 302 18.04 1.01 14.55
N VAL A 303 17.66 1.08 13.27
CA VAL A 303 18.40 0.44 12.17
C VAL A 303 18.61 1.40 11.01
N LEU A 304 19.72 1.23 10.32
CA LEU A 304 19.99 1.72 8.97
C LEU A 304 19.83 0.56 7.98
N MET A 305 19.18 0.80 6.85
CA MET A 305 18.89 -0.21 5.84
C MET A 305 19.87 -0.13 4.68
N LEU A 306 20.64 -1.18 4.45
CA LEU A 306 21.67 -1.23 3.41
C LEU A 306 21.41 -2.37 2.43
N ALA A 307 21.44 -2.11 1.11
CA ALA A 307 21.25 -3.18 0.13
C ALA A 307 22.48 -4.07 0.01
N ASP A 308 23.67 -3.46 0.00
CA ASP A 308 24.93 -4.13 -0.31
C ASP A 308 26.05 -3.72 0.67
N PRO A 309 25.88 -3.93 2.00
CA PRO A 309 26.93 -3.61 2.96
C PRO A 309 28.17 -4.53 2.77
N PRO A 310 29.38 -4.01 2.98
CA PRO A 310 30.60 -4.82 2.89
C PRO A 310 30.60 -5.93 3.95
N ASP A 311 31.23 -7.05 3.65
CA ASP A 311 31.39 -8.22 4.54
C ASP A 311 30.10 -9.02 4.84
N PHE A 312 28.97 -8.67 4.20
CA PHE A 312 27.74 -9.47 4.26
C PHE A 312 27.60 -10.36 3.01
N PRO A 313 26.90 -11.51 3.13
CA PRO A 313 26.60 -12.36 1.98
C PRO A 313 25.83 -11.61 0.88
N ASP A 314 26.19 -11.86 -0.38
CA ASP A 314 25.41 -11.39 -1.52
C ASP A 314 24.11 -12.19 -1.64
N MET A 315 22.99 -11.53 -1.37
CA MET A 315 21.66 -12.12 -1.39
C MET A 315 20.92 -11.93 -2.72
N SER A 316 21.55 -11.27 -3.69
CA SER A 316 20.96 -10.95 -4.99
C SER A 316 20.63 -12.20 -5.83
N GLY A 317 19.94 -11.99 -6.96
CA GLY A 317 19.57 -13.07 -7.89
C GLY A 317 18.21 -13.71 -7.63
N PHE A 318 17.50 -13.30 -6.58
CA PHE A 318 16.10 -13.66 -6.37
C PHE A 318 15.16 -12.69 -7.09
N ALA A 319 14.09 -13.22 -7.69
CA ALA A 319 13.08 -12.42 -8.38
C ALA A 319 11.68 -12.98 -8.15
N PHE A 320 10.68 -12.09 -8.11
CA PHE A 320 9.28 -12.46 -8.00
C PHE A 320 8.44 -11.62 -8.97
N GLY A 321 7.50 -12.24 -9.68
CA GLY A 321 6.67 -11.55 -10.68
C GLY A 321 7.47 -10.91 -11.83
N GLY A 322 8.68 -11.41 -12.11
CA GLY A 322 9.59 -10.84 -13.11
C GLY A 322 10.40 -9.63 -12.60
N GLU A 323 10.35 -9.33 -11.31
CA GLU A 323 11.04 -8.20 -10.69
C GLU A 323 12.08 -8.68 -9.68
N ALA A 324 13.27 -8.07 -9.72
CA ALA A 324 14.32 -8.38 -8.77
C ALA A 324 13.87 -8.02 -7.34
N VAL A 325 14.17 -8.91 -6.41
CA VAL A 325 13.95 -8.69 -4.98
C VAL A 325 15.25 -8.16 -4.37
N ARG A 326 15.15 -7.03 -3.68
CA ARG A 326 16.30 -6.46 -2.97
C ARG A 326 16.29 -6.90 -1.51
N TRP A 327 17.44 -7.32 -1.01
CA TRP A 327 17.60 -7.62 0.41
C TRP A 327 18.13 -6.38 1.11
N LEU A 328 17.41 -5.86 2.09
CA LEU A 328 17.86 -4.75 2.92
C LEU A 328 18.39 -5.31 4.23
N TRP A 329 19.70 -5.20 4.42
CA TRP A 329 20.38 -5.50 5.66
C TRP A 329 20.10 -4.43 6.71
N LEU A 330 19.60 -4.86 7.86
CA LEU A 330 19.34 -4.03 9.02
C LEU A 330 20.61 -3.92 9.85
N VAL A 331 21.24 -2.75 9.83
CA VAL A 331 22.44 -2.44 10.60
C VAL A 331 22.03 -1.63 11.83
N PRO A 332 22.28 -2.10 13.07
CA PRO A 332 21.90 -1.36 14.26
C PRO A 332 22.67 -0.04 14.35
N VAL A 333 21.96 1.03 14.74
CA VAL A 333 22.51 2.39 14.89
C VAL A 333 22.17 3.00 16.23
N THR A 334 23.06 3.84 16.75
CA THR A 334 22.87 4.57 18.01
C THR A 334 21.90 5.74 17.84
N THR A 335 21.44 6.32 18.95
CA THR A 335 20.60 7.53 18.91
C THR A 335 21.29 8.68 18.18
N ALA A 336 22.58 8.93 18.47
CA ALA A 336 23.36 9.99 17.84
C ALA A 336 23.44 9.81 16.32
N ALA A 337 23.68 8.58 15.85
CA ALA A 337 23.72 8.28 14.41
C ALA A 337 22.35 8.49 13.73
N LEU A 338 21.24 8.19 14.40
CA LEU A 338 19.89 8.48 13.88
C LEU A 338 19.63 9.99 13.75
N GLU A 339 20.13 10.79 14.69
CA GLU A 339 20.00 12.25 14.65
C GLU A 339 20.84 12.88 13.53
N GLU A 340 22.06 12.39 13.32
CA GLU A 340 22.91 12.84 12.21
C GLU A 340 22.28 12.56 10.84
N GLN A 341 21.55 11.45 10.68
CA GLN A 341 20.86 11.12 9.42
C GLN A 341 19.57 11.93 9.18
N ARG A 342 19.10 12.69 10.19
CA ARG A 342 17.90 13.55 10.08
C ARG A 342 18.22 15.00 9.68
N GLN A 343 19.48 15.41 9.74
CA GLN A 343 19.96 16.75 9.38
C GLN A 343 20.32 16.84 7.90
#